data_AF-A0A3C1ZDZ1-F1
#
_entry.id   AF-A0A3C1ZDZ1-F1
#
_cell.length_a   1.000
_cell.length_b   1.000
_cell.length_c   1.000
_cell.angle_alpha   90.00
_cell.angle_beta   90.00
_cell.angle_gamma   90.00
#
_symmetry.space_group_name_H-M   'P 1'
#
loop_
_entity.id
_entity.type
_entity.pdbx_description
1 polymer ?
#
loop_
_entity_poly.entity_id
_entity_poly.type
_entity_poly.pdbx_seq_one_letter_code
_entity_poly.pdbx_strand_id
1 'polypeptide(L)'
;AQPQDYYLTGAFNNWGQDGNENIKFEANEDGELAASVDLPAGDNDGENGFKVIAYAEDGSTVWYGGEDANNVHYFEITDDLLGGELSLFPGDGYANLIVKEAGKYDLILKEAAASADSGAPAKAPAAGLKLIVTKAEEVPTAVTDLSVDDIAGVHYVNLAGQMSAAPFQGVNIMVTTMKDGSKRAIKVVK
;
A
#
# COMPACT_ATOMS: atom_id res chain seq x y z
N ALA A 1 -16.20 -16.04 -20.86
CA ALA A 1 -16.62 -14.99 -19.92
C ALA A 1 -15.59 -13.86 -20.04
N GLN A 2 -16.02 -12.61 -20.06
CA GLN A 2 -15.07 -11.51 -19.84
C GLN A 2 -14.44 -11.70 -18.46
N PRO A 3 -13.16 -11.38 -18.25
CA PRO A 3 -12.59 -11.38 -16.90
C PRO A 3 -13.42 -10.41 -16.05
N GLN A 4 -13.93 -10.90 -14.91
CA GLN A 4 -14.66 -10.08 -13.97
C GLN A 4 -13.64 -9.18 -13.26
N ASP A 5 -13.82 -7.87 -13.36
CA ASP A 5 -12.99 -6.91 -12.64
C ASP A 5 -13.45 -6.86 -11.16
N TYR A 6 -12.48 -6.94 -10.25
CA TYR A 6 -12.69 -6.79 -8.82
C TYR A 6 -12.06 -5.50 -8.32
N TYR A 7 -12.67 -4.91 -7.30
CA TYR A 7 -12.23 -3.66 -6.71
C TYR A 7 -12.25 -3.73 -5.19
N LEU A 8 -11.38 -2.96 -4.55
CA LEU A 8 -11.34 -2.72 -3.13
C LEU A 8 -12.02 -1.38 -2.83
N THR A 9 -12.89 -1.38 -1.83
CA THR A 9 -13.60 -0.19 -1.33
C THR A 9 -13.64 -0.22 0.19
N GLY A 10 -13.69 0.94 0.84
CA GLY A 10 -13.74 1.00 2.29
C GLY A 10 -13.66 2.42 2.82
N ALA A 11 -13.40 2.54 4.12
CA ALA A 11 -13.29 3.84 4.78
C ALA A 11 -12.23 4.76 4.14
N PHE A 12 -11.12 4.19 3.66
CA PHE A 12 -10.02 4.93 3.03
C PHE A 12 -10.42 5.70 1.76
N ASN A 13 -11.52 5.32 1.10
CA ASN A 13 -12.06 6.02 -0.07
C ASN A 13 -13.54 6.38 0.09
N ASN A 14 -14.00 6.56 1.32
CA ASN A 14 -15.40 6.84 1.65
C ASN A 14 -16.38 5.86 0.97
N TRP A 15 -16.05 4.56 0.98
CA TRP A 15 -16.87 3.50 0.39
C TRP A 15 -17.21 3.71 -1.09
N GLY A 16 -16.32 4.36 -1.84
CA GLY A 16 -16.51 4.70 -3.26
C GLY A 16 -17.60 5.75 -3.51
N GLN A 17 -17.99 6.50 -2.47
CA GLN A 17 -18.98 7.58 -2.55
C GLN A 17 -18.31 8.92 -2.90
N ASP A 18 -19.13 9.92 -3.22
CA ASP A 18 -18.71 11.30 -3.50
C ASP A 18 -17.67 11.45 -4.64
N GLY A 19 -17.67 10.50 -5.57
CA GLY A 19 -16.73 10.47 -6.70
C GLY A 19 -15.35 9.90 -6.37
N ASN A 20 -15.16 9.32 -5.18
CA ASN A 20 -13.94 8.60 -4.85
C ASN A 20 -13.88 7.27 -5.60
N GLU A 21 -12.73 6.99 -6.21
CA GLU A 21 -12.53 5.78 -7.01
C GLU A 21 -12.22 4.58 -6.12
N ASN A 22 -12.72 3.41 -6.52
CA ASN A 22 -12.35 2.13 -5.90
C ASN A 22 -11.03 1.63 -6.49
N ILE A 23 -10.22 0.97 -5.67
CA ILE A 23 -8.91 0.47 -6.09
C ILE A 23 -9.12 -0.83 -6.86
N LYS A 24 -8.78 -0.85 -8.15
CA LYS A 24 -8.89 -2.07 -8.96
C LYS A 24 -7.84 -3.10 -8.53
N PHE A 25 -8.24 -4.37 -8.44
CA PHE A 25 -7.28 -5.48 -8.38
C PHE A 25 -6.70 -5.71 -9.77
N GLU A 26 -5.38 -5.65 -9.90
CA GLU A 26 -4.65 -5.82 -11.15
C GLU A 26 -3.71 -7.02 -11.07
N ALA A 27 -3.44 -7.66 -12.21
CA ALA A 27 -2.50 -8.77 -12.25
C ALA A 27 -1.08 -8.28 -11.88
N ASN A 28 -0.47 -8.92 -10.89
CA ASN A 28 0.93 -8.70 -10.52
C ASN A 28 1.88 -9.46 -11.47
N GLU A 29 3.19 -9.42 -11.19
CA GLU A 29 4.22 -10.10 -11.99
C GLU A 29 4.04 -11.62 -12.07
N ASP A 30 3.40 -12.21 -11.05
CA ASP A 30 3.09 -13.64 -10.96
C ASP A 30 1.73 -13.99 -11.60
N GLY A 31 1.00 -12.99 -12.12
CA GLY A 31 -0.33 -13.14 -12.72
C GLY A 31 -1.48 -13.26 -11.71
N GLU A 32 -1.24 -12.99 -10.43
CA GLU A 32 -2.26 -12.96 -9.38
C GLU A 32 -2.93 -11.58 -9.30
N LEU A 33 -4.22 -11.53 -9.02
CA LEU A 33 -4.94 -10.27 -8.84
C LEU A 33 -4.54 -9.64 -7.50
N ALA A 34 -3.92 -8.47 -7.53
CA ALA A 34 -3.38 -7.81 -6.36
C ALA A 34 -3.76 -6.32 -6.28
N ALA A 35 -3.77 -5.78 -5.06
CA ALA A 35 -3.94 -4.36 -4.78
C ALA A 35 -3.11 -3.97 -3.55
N SER A 36 -2.60 -2.75 -3.51
CA SER A 36 -1.95 -2.16 -2.33
C SER A 36 -2.77 -0.97 -1.84
N VAL A 37 -2.95 -0.85 -0.53
CA VAL A 37 -3.75 0.24 0.05
C VAL A 37 -3.27 0.60 1.45
N ASP A 38 -3.41 1.88 1.81
CA ASP A 38 -3.29 2.34 3.19
C ASP A 38 -4.64 2.17 3.91
N LEU A 39 -4.69 1.23 4.86
CA LEU A 39 -5.89 0.95 5.64
C LEU A 39 -5.86 1.71 6.97
N PRO A 40 -6.98 2.29 7.41
CA PRO A 40 -7.12 2.78 8.77
C PRO A 40 -7.18 1.60 9.75
N ALA A 41 -6.93 1.88 11.04
CA ALA A 41 -7.21 0.92 12.10
C ALA A 41 -8.73 0.78 12.24
N GLY A 42 -9.20 -0.46 12.34
CA GLY A 42 -10.60 -0.80 12.55
C GLY A 42 -11.15 -0.27 13.87
N ASP A 43 -12.45 -0.02 13.85
CA ASP A 43 -13.29 0.34 14.99
C ASP A 43 -14.25 -0.79 15.35
N ASN A 44 -14.91 -0.65 16.50
CA ASN A 44 -15.84 -1.66 17.02
C ASN A 44 -17.23 -1.63 16.34
N ASP A 45 -17.45 -0.75 15.37
CA ASP A 45 -18.66 -0.68 14.54
C ASP A 45 -18.40 -1.10 13.07
N GLY A 46 -17.14 -1.33 12.69
CA GLY A 46 -16.75 -1.78 11.36
C GLY A 46 -16.84 -0.69 10.28
N GLU A 47 -17.06 0.58 10.67
CA GLU A 47 -17.12 1.70 9.73
C GLU A 47 -15.74 2.01 9.14
N ASN A 48 -14.66 1.85 9.92
CA ASN A 48 -13.27 1.90 9.45
C ASN A 48 -12.80 0.59 8.79
N GLY A 49 -13.72 -0.13 8.15
CA GLY A 49 -13.46 -1.36 7.42
C GLY A 49 -13.33 -1.19 5.91
N PHE A 50 -13.22 -2.33 5.25
CA PHE A 50 -13.18 -2.44 3.79
C PHE A 50 -13.88 -3.71 3.30
N LYS A 51 -14.19 -3.75 2.00
CA LYS A 51 -14.76 -4.89 1.29
C LYS A 51 -14.17 -5.01 -0.11
N VAL A 52 -14.27 -6.22 -0.66
CA VAL A 52 -14.07 -6.45 -2.09
C VAL A 52 -15.43 -6.33 -2.79
N ILE A 53 -15.46 -5.71 -3.96
CA ILE A 53 -16.67 -5.60 -4.78
C ILE A 53 -16.39 -6.04 -6.21
N ALA A 54 -17.44 -6.44 -6.91
CA ALA A 54 -17.44 -6.57 -8.35
C ALA A 54 -18.70 -5.93 -8.93
N TYR A 55 -18.60 -5.39 -10.14
CA TYR A 55 -19.76 -4.86 -10.85
C TYR A 55 -20.34 -5.95 -11.75
N ALA A 56 -21.62 -6.26 -11.55
CA ALA A 56 -22.36 -7.18 -12.41
C ALA A 56 -22.71 -6.51 -13.76
N GLU A 57 -23.06 -7.32 -14.76
CA GLU A 57 -23.41 -6.82 -16.10
C GLU A 57 -24.60 -5.86 -16.10
N ASP A 58 -25.49 -5.96 -15.12
CA ASP A 58 -26.64 -5.07 -14.93
C ASP A 58 -26.29 -3.76 -14.21
N GLY A 59 -25.01 -3.54 -13.89
CA GLY A 59 -24.51 -2.38 -13.15
C GLY A 59 -24.71 -2.47 -11.64
N SER A 60 -25.28 -3.56 -11.11
CA SER A 60 -25.36 -3.78 -9.67
C SER A 60 -23.99 -4.11 -9.09
N THR A 61 -23.81 -3.83 -7.80
CA THR A 61 -22.58 -4.12 -7.07
C THR A 61 -22.77 -5.41 -6.28
N VAL A 62 -21.86 -6.36 -6.45
CA VAL A 62 -21.76 -7.57 -5.63
C VAL A 62 -20.71 -7.30 -4.56
N TRP A 63 -21.12 -7.37 -3.30
CA TRP A 63 -20.26 -7.16 -2.13
C TRP A 63 -19.71 -8.47 -1.62
N TYR A 64 -18.43 -8.49 -1.27
CA TYR A 64 -17.75 -9.64 -0.68
C TYR A 64 -17.18 -9.24 0.69
N GLY A 65 -17.65 -9.92 1.73
CA GLY A 65 -17.28 -9.65 3.12
C GLY A 65 -16.85 -10.91 3.88
N GLY A 66 -16.39 -10.70 5.12
CA GLY A 66 -16.05 -11.79 6.04
C GLY A 66 -17.30 -12.44 6.65
N GLU A 67 -17.14 -13.65 7.20
CA GLU A 67 -18.21 -14.31 7.94
C GLU A 67 -18.53 -13.56 9.23
N ASP A 68 -19.79 -13.18 9.42
CA ASP A 68 -20.26 -12.49 10.63
C ASP A 68 -21.05 -13.43 11.55
N ALA A 69 -20.39 -14.47 12.05
CA ALA A 69 -21.05 -15.51 12.85
C ALA A 69 -21.66 -14.97 14.17
N ASN A 70 -21.18 -13.81 14.65
CA ASN A 70 -21.60 -13.19 15.89
C ASN A 70 -22.51 -11.95 15.69
N ASN A 71 -22.82 -11.60 14.44
CA ASN A 71 -23.62 -10.44 14.07
C ASN A 71 -23.08 -9.12 14.67
N VAL A 72 -21.75 -8.96 14.63
CA VAL A 72 -21.02 -7.79 15.10
C VAL A 72 -20.68 -6.81 13.96
N HIS A 73 -21.09 -7.12 12.73
CA HIS A 73 -20.97 -6.31 11.52
C HIS A 73 -19.54 -6.16 10.96
N TYR A 74 -18.53 -6.67 11.67
CA TYR A 74 -17.14 -6.69 11.22
C TYR A 74 -16.48 -8.07 11.41
N PHE A 75 -15.45 -8.31 10.62
CA PHE A 75 -14.54 -9.45 10.73
C PHE A 75 -13.13 -8.89 10.89
N GLU A 76 -12.54 -9.08 12.08
CA GLU A 76 -11.18 -8.64 12.35
C GLU A 76 -10.18 -9.62 11.75
N ILE A 77 -9.33 -9.12 10.88
CA ILE A 77 -8.15 -9.82 10.39
C ILE A 77 -7.06 -9.65 11.44
N THR A 78 -7.01 -10.60 12.37
CA THR A 78 -6.01 -10.65 13.43
C THR A 78 -4.63 -11.00 12.88
N ASP A 79 -3.58 -10.75 13.68
CA ASP A 79 -2.19 -10.95 13.25
C ASP A 79 -1.89 -12.39 12.81
N ASP A 80 -2.59 -13.39 13.38
CA ASP A 80 -2.48 -14.80 13.02
C ASP A 80 -3.19 -15.17 11.71
N LEU A 81 -4.08 -14.31 11.22
CA LEU A 81 -4.77 -14.46 9.94
C LEU A 81 -4.06 -13.72 8.80
N LEU A 82 -3.16 -12.78 9.09
CA LEU A 82 -2.36 -12.10 8.08
C LEU A 82 -1.47 -13.10 7.31
N GLY A 83 -1.41 -12.93 5.99
CA GLY A 83 -0.74 -13.86 5.07
C GLY A 83 -1.49 -15.19 4.85
N GLY A 84 -2.59 -15.44 5.57
CA GLY A 84 -3.46 -16.59 5.37
C GLY A 84 -4.55 -16.35 4.31
N GLU A 85 -5.21 -17.44 3.87
CA GLU A 85 -6.34 -17.36 2.94
C GLU A 85 -7.67 -17.18 3.67
N LEU A 86 -8.25 -15.99 3.58
CA LEU A 86 -9.56 -15.64 4.12
C LEU A 86 -10.65 -15.98 3.10
N SER A 87 -11.72 -16.64 3.53
CA SER A 87 -12.92 -16.80 2.71
C SER A 87 -13.73 -15.51 2.69
N LEU A 88 -14.04 -15.02 1.50
CA LEU A 88 -15.03 -13.96 1.31
C LEU A 88 -16.31 -14.51 0.72
N PHE A 89 -17.42 -14.00 1.22
CA PHE A 89 -18.75 -14.47 0.85
C PHE A 89 -19.53 -13.36 0.14
N PRO A 90 -20.20 -13.68 -0.98
CA PRO A 90 -20.97 -12.70 -1.74
C PRO A 90 -22.30 -12.39 -1.06
N GLY A 91 -22.60 -11.11 -0.85
CA GLY A 91 -23.89 -10.62 -0.36
C GLY A 91 -23.76 -9.45 0.59
N ASP A 92 -24.85 -8.70 0.73
CA ASP A 92 -24.87 -7.43 1.46
C ASP A 92 -24.83 -7.63 2.99
N GLY A 93 -25.11 -8.85 3.47
CA GLY A 93 -25.17 -9.20 4.90
C GLY A 93 -23.85 -9.68 5.51
N TYR A 94 -22.77 -9.78 4.73
CA TYR A 94 -21.46 -10.20 5.26
C TYR A 94 -20.69 -9.02 5.86
N ALA A 95 -19.86 -9.31 6.85
CA ALA A 95 -19.14 -8.31 7.64
C ALA A 95 -18.15 -7.50 6.81
N ASN A 96 -17.93 -6.26 7.22
CA ASN A 96 -16.79 -5.47 6.77
C ASN A 96 -15.49 -6.09 7.31
N LEU A 97 -14.45 -6.14 6.51
CA LEU A 97 -13.14 -6.58 6.97
C LEU A 97 -12.46 -5.41 7.68
N ILE A 98 -11.86 -5.67 8.84
CA ILE A 98 -11.06 -4.67 9.55
C ILE A 98 -9.67 -5.20 9.86
N VAL A 99 -8.69 -4.30 9.94
CA VAL A 99 -7.35 -4.59 10.46
C VAL A 99 -7.16 -3.84 11.77
N LYS A 100 -6.43 -4.44 12.71
CA LYS A 100 -6.22 -3.84 14.02
C LYS A 100 -5.35 -2.58 14.00
N GLU A 101 -4.35 -2.57 13.12
CA GLU A 101 -3.38 -1.48 13.02
C GLU A 101 -3.51 -0.78 11.68
N ALA A 102 -3.46 0.55 11.70
CA ALA A 102 -3.37 1.33 10.47
C ALA A 102 -2.02 1.07 9.77
N GLY A 103 -1.99 1.20 8.44
CA GLY A 103 -0.77 1.13 7.66
C GLY A 103 -0.99 0.65 6.23
N LYS A 104 0.10 0.44 5.50
CA LYS A 104 0.07 -0.11 4.14
C LYS A 104 -0.09 -1.63 4.18
N TYR A 105 -1.02 -2.13 3.38
CA TYR A 105 -1.28 -3.55 3.19
C TYR A 105 -1.24 -3.91 1.71
N ASP A 106 -0.73 -5.10 1.43
CA ASP A 106 -0.78 -5.73 0.11
C ASP A 106 -1.80 -6.89 0.16
N LEU A 107 -2.71 -6.90 -0.81
CA LEU A 107 -3.84 -7.80 -0.88
C LEU A 107 -3.76 -8.63 -2.15
N ILE A 108 -3.95 -9.95 -2.03
CA ILE A 108 -4.05 -10.87 -3.16
C ILE A 108 -5.43 -11.51 -3.15
N LEU A 109 -6.12 -11.40 -4.28
CA LEU A 109 -7.43 -11.98 -4.51
C LEU A 109 -7.29 -13.22 -5.38
N LYS A 110 -7.88 -14.33 -4.93
CA LYS A 110 -7.96 -15.57 -5.69
C LYS A 110 -9.40 -15.99 -5.82
N GLU A 111 -9.78 -16.52 -6.98
CA GLU A 111 -11.05 -17.21 -7.12
C GLU A 111 -10.98 -18.55 -6.36
N ALA A 112 -11.96 -18.86 -5.52
CA ALA A 112 -12.04 -20.22 -4.97
C ALA A 112 -12.43 -21.18 -6.10
N ALA A 113 -11.82 -22.37 -6.10
CA ALA A 113 -12.28 -23.44 -6.97
C ALA A 113 -13.78 -23.71 -6.71
N ALA A 114 -14.58 -23.76 -7.79
CA ALA A 114 -16.01 -24.06 -7.69
C ALA A 114 -16.22 -25.36 -6.90
N SER A 115 -17.03 -25.31 -5.83
CA SER A 115 -17.45 -26.51 -5.12
C SER A 115 -18.33 -27.34 -6.06
N ALA A 116 -17.91 -28.59 -6.34
CA ALA A 116 -18.55 -29.47 -7.31
C ALA A 116 -19.77 -30.23 -6.75
N ASP A 117 -20.62 -29.61 -5.93
CA ASP A 117 -21.79 -30.30 -5.37
C ASP A 117 -23.13 -29.56 -5.59
N SER A 118 -24.12 -30.34 -6.04
CA SER A 118 -25.57 -30.11 -6.15
C SER A 118 -26.16 -29.25 -7.30
N GLY A 119 -26.10 -29.78 -8.53
CA GLY A 119 -27.31 -30.13 -9.30
C GLY A 119 -28.45 -29.11 -9.61
N ALA A 120 -28.22 -27.80 -9.69
CA ALA A 120 -29.24 -26.83 -10.15
C ALA A 120 -28.80 -26.02 -11.39
N PRO A 121 -29.71 -25.69 -12.35
CA PRO A 121 -29.33 -25.07 -13.61
C PRO A 121 -29.04 -23.56 -13.47
N ALA A 122 -27.83 -23.18 -13.89
CA ALA A 122 -27.35 -21.87 -14.36
C ALA A 122 -27.93 -20.58 -13.75
N LYS A 123 -27.26 -20.06 -12.72
CA LYS A 123 -26.97 -18.63 -12.51
C LYS A 123 -25.55 -18.54 -11.93
N ALA A 124 -24.65 -17.84 -12.59
CA ALA A 124 -23.22 -17.73 -12.24
C ALA A 124 -22.97 -17.08 -10.86
N PRO A 125 -21.79 -17.25 -10.23
CA PRO A 125 -21.22 -18.48 -9.69
C PRO A 125 -21.21 -18.45 -8.14
N ALA A 126 -21.55 -19.55 -7.48
CA ALA A 126 -21.31 -19.71 -6.04
C ALA A 126 -19.85 -20.19 -5.77
N ALA A 127 -18.88 -19.49 -6.36
CA ALA A 127 -17.47 -19.66 -6.03
C ALA A 127 -17.11 -18.51 -5.07
N GLY A 128 -16.86 -18.83 -3.79
CA GLY A 128 -16.36 -17.82 -2.85
C GLY A 128 -15.05 -17.20 -3.35
N LEU A 129 -14.70 -16.00 -2.90
CA LEU A 129 -13.36 -15.47 -3.16
C LEU A 129 -12.46 -15.85 -1.98
N LYS A 130 -11.16 -15.95 -2.26
CA LYS A 130 -10.12 -16.02 -1.23
C LYS A 130 -9.32 -14.73 -1.25
N LEU A 131 -9.08 -14.18 -0.07
CA LEU A 131 -8.29 -12.97 0.10
C LEU A 131 -7.11 -13.27 1.02
N ILE A 132 -5.92 -12.91 0.58
CA ILE A 132 -4.72 -12.87 1.41
C ILE A 132 -4.42 -11.42 1.69
N VAL A 133 -4.27 -11.08 2.97
CA VAL A 133 -3.94 -9.71 3.42
C VAL A 133 -2.61 -9.75 4.14
N THR A 134 -1.64 -9.01 3.64
CA THR A 134 -0.29 -8.94 4.21
C THR A 134 0.01 -7.50 4.59
N LYS A 135 0.46 -7.26 5.82
CA LYS A 135 0.97 -5.94 6.20
C LYS A 135 2.28 -5.70 5.48
N ALA A 136 2.36 -4.64 4.70
CA ALA A 136 3.61 -4.30 4.02
C ALA A 136 4.65 -3.90 5.07
N GLU A 137 5.83 -4.52 5.03
CA GLU A 137 6.94 -4.05 5.84
C GLU A 137 7.34 -2.66 5.37
N GLU A 138 7.30 -1.67 6.26
CA GLU A 138 7.99 -0.42 6.00
C GLU A 138 9.48 -0.73 5.94
N VAL A 139 10.05 -0.77 4.74
CA VAL A 139 11.50 -0.75 4.58
C VAL A 139 11.94 0.61 5.10
N PRO A 140 12.60 0.71 6.27
CA PRO A 140 13.08 2.00 6.75
C PRO A 140 14.02 2.51 5.67
N THR A 141 13.68 3.63 5.03
CA THR A 141 14.62 4.28 4.13
C THR A 141 15.85 4.58 4.98
N ALA A 142 16.95 3.87 4.72
CA ALA A 142 18.18 3.93 5.53
C ALA A 142 18.89 5.31 5.50
N VAL A 143 18.20 6.34 5.01
CA VAL A 143 18.59 7.74 5.09
C VAL A 143 17.84 8.35 6.25
N THR A 144 18.40 8.20 7.46
CA THR A 144 17.84 8.77 8.68
C THR A 144 18.25 10.22 8.91
N ASP A 145 19.24 10.73 8.17
CA ASP A 145 19.63 12.13 8.29
C ASP A 145 20.39 12.65 7.06
N LEU A 146 20.09 13.88 6.65
CA LEU A 146 20.87 14.63 5.65
C LEU A 146 21.50 15.83 6.37
N SER A 147 22.41 15.53 7.29
CA SER A 147 22.96 16.53 8.18
C SER A 147 24.20 17.22 7.59
N VAL A 148 24.19 18.56 7.65
CA VAL A 148 25.38 19.40 7.44
C VAL A 148 26.39 19.26 8.59
N ASP A 149 26.01 18.60 9.70
CA ASP A 149 26.87 18.38 10.87
C ASP A 149 28.07 17.48 10.55
N ASP A 150 28.04 16.73 9.45
CA ASP A 150 29.19 15.93 9.00
C ASP A 150 30.29 16.78 8.34
N ILE A 151 30.06 18.08 8.14
CA ILE A 151 31.05 19.00 7.58
C ILE A 151 31.98 19.50 8.71
N ALA A 152 33.25 19.13 8.64
CA ALA A 152 34.30 19.67 9.51
C ALA A 152 34.75 21.07 9.09
N GLY A 153 34.61 21.42 7.80
CA GLY A 153 34.84 22.78 7.33
C GLY A 153 34.82 22.94 5.81
N VAL A 154 34.60 24.19 5.38
CA VAL A 154 34.64 24.60 3.97
C VAL A 154 35.70 25.69 3.79
N HIS A 155 36.55 25.53 2.78
CA HIS A 155 37.49 26.57 2.35
C HIS A 155 37.56 26.65 0.83
N TYR A 156 38.00 27.80 0.32
CA TYR A 156 38.18 28.07 -1.09
C TYR A 156 39.67 28.13 -1.41
N VAL A 157 40.07 27.52 -2.52
CA VAL A 157 41.43 27.56 -3.04
C VAL A 157 41.42 28.23 -4.41
N ASN A 158 42.25 29.24 -4.64
CA ASN A 158 42.41 29.84 -5.97
C ASN A 158 43.43 29.06 -6.83
N LEU A 159 43.58 29.47 -8.10
CA LEU A 159 44.54 28.84 -9.03
C LEU A 159 46.01 28.96 -8.59
N ALA A 160 46.32 29.91 -7.71
CA ALA A 160 47.65 30.08 -7.12
C ALA A 160 47.86 29.23 -5.85
N GLY A 161 46.87 28.42 -5.46
CA GLY A 161 46.93 27.57 -4.27
C GLY A 161 46.68 28.29 -2.94
N GLN A 162 46.25 29.56 -2.97
CA GLN A 162 45.93 30.30 -1.74
C GLN A 162 44.59 29.85 -1.17
N MET A 163 44.53 29.66 0.15
CA MET A 163 43.33 29.22 0.87
C MET A 163 42.62 30.40 1.54
N SER A 164 41.29 30.40 1.53
CA SER A 164 40.44 31.41 2.17
C SER A 164 39.12 30.82 2.66
N ALA A 165 38.56 31.36 3.73
CA ALA A 165 37.20 31.03 4.18
C ALA A 165 36.11 31.63 3.26
N ALA A 166 36.47 32.65 2.47
CA ALA A 166 35.60 33.29 1.50
C ALA A 166 36.11 33.09 0.06
N PRO A 167 35.21 33.00 -0.94
CA PRO A 167 35.60 32.83 -2.33
C PRO A 167 36.36 34.04 -2.87
N PHE A 168 37.43 33.77 -3.61
CA PHE A 168 38.19 34.74 -4.40
C PHE A 168 37.37 35.19 -5.63
N GLN A 169 37.76 36.29 -6.25
CA GLN A 169 37.22 36.70 -7.55
C GLN A 169 37.67 35.72 -8.64
N GLY A 170 36.75 35.27 -9.49
CA GLY A 170 37.03 34.32 -10.56
C GLY A 170 36.88 32.85 -10.14
N VAL A 171 37.76 31.98 -10.64
CA VAL A 171 37.67 30.53 -10.43
C VAL A 171 38.24 30.13 -9.08
N ASN A 172 37.44 29.36 -8.35
CA ASN A 172 37.75 28.79 -7.04
C ASN A 172 37.57 27.28 -7.08
N ILE A 173 38.27 26.59 -6.18
CA ILE A 173 37.99 25.22 -5.79
C ILE A 173 37.44 25.26 -4.36
N MET A 174 36.14 24.99 -4.20
CA MET A 174 35.53 24.84 -2.88
C MET A 174 35.83 23.44 -2.36
N VAL A 175 36.53 23.35 -1.24
CA VAL A 175 36.91 22.11 -0.59
C VAL A 175 36.09 21.97 0.68
N THR A 176 35.22 20.96 0.69
CA THR A 176 34.47 20.52 1.87
C THR A 176 35.22 19.37 2.51
N THR A 177 35.61 19.54 3.76
CA THR A 177 36.18 18.46 4.58
C THR A 177 35.09 17.91 5.47
N MET A 178 34.90 16.60 5.44
CA MET A 178 33.96 15.91 6.30
C MET A 178 34.65 15.55 7.64
N LYS A 179 33.87 15.27 8.69
CA LYS A 179 34.39 14.87 10.02
C LYS A 179 35.21 13.58 9.98
N ASP A 180 34.93 12.68 9.04
CA ASP A 180 35.70 11.45 8.80
C ASP A 180 37.07 11.70 8.11
N GLY A 181 37.37 12.95 7.76
CA GLY A 181 38.60 13.36 7.06
C GLY A 181 38.53 13.26 5.53
N SER A 182 37.45 12.71 4.97
CA SER A 182 37.22 12.69 3.53
C SER A 182 37.02 14.11 3.00
N LYS A 183 37.39 14.33 1.74
CA LYS A 183 37.32 15.65 1.10
C LYS A 183 36.54 15.59 -0.20
N ARG A 184 35.69 16.57 -0.42
CA ARG A 184 35.01 16.82 -1.69
C ARG A 184 35.43 18.19 -2.22
N ALA A 185 35.77 18.25 -3.51
CA ALA A 185 36.19 19.48 -4.16
C ALA A 185 35.27 19.76 -5.35
N ILE A 186 34.70 20.97 -5.40
CA ILE A 186 33.90 21.42 -6.55
C ILE A 186 34.45 22.74 -7.08
N LYS A 187 34.40 22.91 -8.41
CA LYS A 187 34.74 24.18 -9.04
C LYS A 187 33.61 25.17 -8.81
N VAL A 188 33.94 26.34 -8.29
CA VAL A 188 33.01 27.46 -8.07
C VAL A 188 33.54 28.68 -8.81
N VAL A 189 32.66 29.42 -9.46
CA VAL A 189 33.02 30.68 -10.12
C VAL A 189 32.25 31.79 -9.42
N LYS A 190 32.98 32.82 -8.97
CA LYS A 190 32.43 34.04 -8.38
C LYS A 190 32.76 35.23 -9.25
#